data_AF-A0A7W4DH99-F1
#
_entry.id   AF-A0A7W4DH99-F1
#
_cell.length_a   1.000
_cell.length_b   1.000
_cell.length_c   1.000
_cell.angle_alpha   90.00
_cell.angle_beta   90.00
_cell.angle_gamma   90.00
#
_symmetry.space_group_name_H-M   'P 1'
#
loop_
_entity.id
_entity.type
_entity.pdbx_description
1 polymer ?
#
loop_
_entity_poly.entity_id
_entity_poly.type
_entity_poly.pdbx_seq_one_letter_code
_entity_poly.pdbx_strand_id
1 'polypeptide(L)'
;SGQFKTINTTEVKEGEIKSRNRLTGEIDFDWLDDDTEREQLNTAGYVAYFELLNGYRQTLYMSSAEIKAHATRYSQSFKYGTGIWKDNFDAMAKKTVLKLILSKYAPLSIDMQKAIEVDQSDGNKNYPDIPKEGLEVEVIEAEETKNKA
;
A
#
# COMPACT_ATOMS: atom_id res chain seq x y z
N SER A 1 6.71 -14.43 4.67
CA SER A 1 6.27 -13.02 4.76
C SER A 1 5.40 -12.75 3.55
N GLY A 2 4.10 -12.57 3.70
CA GLY A 2 3.21 -12.56 2.53
C GLY A 2 1.80 -12.14 2.89
N GLN A 3 1.64 -10.90 3.34
CA GLN A 3 0.30 -10.35 3.61
C GLN A 3 -0.17 -9.41 2.50
N PHE A 4 0.73 -8.94 1.66
CA PHE A 4 0.40 -8.08 0.54
C PHE A 4 0.05 -8.91 -0.68
N LYS A 5 -1.11 -8.62 -1.25
CA LYS A 5 -1.50 -9.07 -2.59
C LYS A 5 -0.94 -8.15 -3.66
N THR A 6 -0.98 -6.83 -3.42
CA THR A 6 -0.50 -5.83 -4.37
C THR A 6 0.04 -4.63 -3.64
N ILE A 7 1.12 -4.05 -4.15
CA ILE A 7 1.65 -2.76 -3.75
C ILE A 7 1.98 -2.01 -5.03
N ASN A 8 1.53 -0.78 -5.16
CA ASN A 8 1.84 0.05 -6.32
C ASN A 8 2.10 1.51 -5.91
N THR A 9 2.88 2.21 -6.72
CA THR A 9 3.10 3.65 -6.61
C THR A 9 3.31 4.25 -7.99
N THR A 10 2.63 5.35 -8.27
CA THR A 10 2.71 6.03 -9.57
C THR A 10 2.50 7.54 -9.41
N GLU A 11 2.99 8.31 -10.37
CA GLU A 11 2.57 9.69 -10.55
C GLU A 11 1.12 9.77 -11.03
N VAL A 12 0.44 10.85 -10.68
CA VAL A 12 -0.90 11.18 -11.14
C VAL A 12 -0.79 12.45 -11.95
N LYS A 13 -1.21 12.40 -13.21
CA LYS A 13 -1.20 13.52 -14.15
C LYS A 13 -2.40 14.42 -13.94
N GLU A 14 -2.27 15.66 -14.39
CA GLU A 14 -3.40 16.59 -14.43
C GLU A 14 -4.56 15.99 -15.23
N GLY A 15 -5.78 16.01 -14.66
CA GLY A 15 -6.97 15.41 -15.26
C GLY A 15 -7.30 14.00 -14.77
N GLU A 16 -6.35 13.25 -14.18
CA GLU A 16 -6.59 11.85 -13.80
C GLU A 16 -7.38 11.66 -12.49
N ILE A 17 -7.71 12.74 -11.78
CA ILE A 17 -8.53 12.67 -10.56
C ILE A 17 -9.93 13.16 -10.85
N LYS A 18 -10.90 12.24 -10.81
CA LYS A 18 -12.32 12.54 -11.01
C LYS A 18 -12.97 13.07 -9.74
N SER A 19 -12.70 12.42 -8.61
CA SER A 19 -13.34 12.76 -7.33
C SER A 19 -12.44 12.38 -6.15
N ARG A 20 -12.60 13.09 -5.02
CA ARG A 20 -11.92 12.78 -3.75
C ARG A 20 -12.89 12.93 -2.60
N ASN A 21 -13.24 11.83 -1.96
CA ASN A 21 -14.03 11.84 -0.74
C ASN A 21 -13.14 12.22 0.44
N ARG A 22 -13.40 13.38 1.04
CA ARG A 22 -12.60 13.89 2.17
C ARG A 22 -12.85 13.13 3.48
N LEU A 23 -14.00 12.49 3.62
CA LEU A 23 -14.36 11.72 4.81
C LEU A 23 -13.72 10.33 4.77
N THR A 24 -13.90 9.60 3.67
CA THR A 24 -13.40 8.21 3.54
C THR A 24 -11.94 8.15 3.08
N GLY A 25 -11.46 9.21 2.42
CA GLY A 25 -10.16 9.23 1.77
C GLY A 25 -10.13 8.52 0.41
N GLU A 26 -11.26 7.98 -0.05
CA GLU A 26 -11.38 7.34 -1.36
C GLU A 26 -11.18 8.36 -2.49
N ILE A 27 -10.53 7.90 -3.56
CA ILE A 27 -10.20 8.70 -4.73
C ILE A 27 -10.60 7.92 -5.96
N ASP A 28 -11.43 8.54 -6.79
CA ASP A 28 -11.80 8.01 -8.09
C ASP A 28 -10.83 8.58 -9.12
N PHE A 29 -10.11 7.69 -9.79
CA PHE A 29 -9.19 8.03 -10.86
C PHE A 29 -9.81 7.74 -12.22
N ASP A 30 -9.49 8.59 -13.18
CA ASP A 30 -9.80 8.43 -14.59
C ASP A 30 -8.47 8.39 -15.33
N TRP A 31 -7.85 7.21 -15.36
CA TRP A 31 -6.49 7.03 -15.86
C TRP A 31 -6.45 7.20 -17.38
N LEU A 32 -5.45 7.93 -17.86
CA LEU A 32 -5.20 8.01 -19.29
C LEU A 32 -4.43 6.77 -19.73
N ASP A 33 -5.02 5.95 -20.60
CA ASP A 33 -4.43 4.68 -21.05
C ASP A 33 -3.31 4.88 -22.09
N ASP A 34 -3.29 5.99 -22.83
CA ASP A 34 -2.21 6.30 -23.78
C ASP A 34 -1.01 6.90 -23.04
N ASP A 35 0.02 6.09 -22.82
CA ASP A 35 1.26 6.49 -22.16
C ASP A 35 1.96 7.67 -22.88
N THR A 36 1.86 7.76 -24.21
CA THR A 36 2.53 8.81 -24.99
C THR A 36 1.88 10.17 -24.75
N GLU A 37 0.56 10.21 -24.66
CA GLU A 37 -0.17 11.42 -24.29
C GLU A 37 0.03 11.75 -22.81
N ARG A 38 0.02 10.72 -21.96
CA ARG A 38 0.17 10.86 -20.51
C ARG A 38 1.50 11.44 -20.08
N GLU A 39 2.60 11.05 -20.75
CA GLU A 39 3.94 11.55 -20.45
C GLU A 39 4.08 13.06 -20.67
N GLN A 40 3.29 13.63 -21.60
CA GLN A 40 3.32 15.06 -21.92
C GLN A 40 2.59 15.91 -20.88
N LEU A 41 1.75 15.29 -20.04
CA LEU A 41 0.99 15.99 -19.02
C LEU A 41 1.84 16.30 -17.79
N ASN A 42 1.53 17.42 -17.15
CA ASN A 42 2.12 17.80 -15.88
C ASN A 42 1.71 16.80 -14.78
N THR A 43 2.63 16.53 -13.86
CA THR A 43 2.36 15.70 -12.68
C THR A 43 1.62 16.51 -11.62
N ALA A 44 0.34 16.20 -11.42
CA ALA A 44 -0.49 16.77 -10.37
C ALA A 44 -0.09 16.28 -8.97
N GLY A 45 0.36 15.02 -8.86
CA GLY A 45 0.85 14.46 -7.60
C GLY A 45 1.30 13.01 -7.74
N TYR A 46 1.33 12.31 -6.62
CA TYR A 46 1.78 10.92 -6.53
C TYR A 46 0.83 10.14 -5.65
N VAL A 47 0.58 8.89 -6.03
CA VAL A 47 -0.28 7.99 -5.30
C VAL A 47 0.47 6.71 -4.95
N ALA A 48 0.20 6.20 -3.75
CA ALA A 48 0.55 4.84 -3.37
C ALA A 48 -0.72 4.05 -3.05
N TYR A 49 -0.66 2.76 -3.35
CA TYR A 49 -1.73 1.81 -3.13
C TYR A 49 -1.17 0.52 -2.55
N PHE A 50 -1.93 -0.12 -1.67
CA PHE A 50 -1.72 -1.53 -1.37
C PHE A 50 -3.04 -2.26 -1.17
N GLU A 51 -2.98 -3.58 -1.38
CA GLU A 51 -4.02 -4.55 -1.07
C GLU A 51 -3.39 -5.70 -0.28
N LEU A 52 -4.06 -6.11 0.78
CA LEU A 52 -3.70 -7.29 1.56
C LEU A 52 -4.48 -8.53 1.09
N LEU A 53 -3.99 -9.72 1.42
CA LEU A 53 -4.64 -10.98 1.06
C LEU A 53 -6.06 -11.13 1.63
N ASN A 54 -6.38 -10.43 2.72
CA ASN A 54 -7.72 -10.41 3.32
C ASN A 54 -8.68 -9.38 2.67
N GLY A 55 -8.27 -8.71 1.59
CA GLY A 55 -9.06 -7.70 0.89
C GLY A 55 -8.99 -6.29 1.47
N TYR A 56 -8.29 -6.07 2.59
CA TYR A 56 -8.04 -4.71 3.07
C TYR A 56 -7.16 -3.96 2.08
N ARG A 57 -7.61 -2.79 1.65
CA ARG A 57 -6.91 -1.95 0.69
C ARG A 57 -6.89 -0.51 1.17
N GLN A 58 -5.84 0.21 0.80
CA GLN A 58 -5.73 1.61 1.13
C GLN A 58 -5.01 2.37 0.02
N THR A 59 -5.40 3.63 -0.16
CA THR A 59 -4.80 4.55 -1.13
C THR A 59 -4.35 5.82 -0.41
N LEU A 60 -3.17 6.32 -0.77
CA LEU A 60 -2.67 7.62 -0.31
C LEU A 60 -2.22 8.42 -1.51
N TYR A 61 -2.87 9.57 -1.72
CA TYR A 61 -2.45 10.57 -2.68
C TYR A 61 -1.90 11.80 -1.98
N MET A 62 -0.82 12.34 -2.54
CA MET A 62 -0.29 13.66 -2.21
C MET A 62 -0.05 14.43 -3.51
N SER A 63 -0.56 15.66 -3.56
CA SER A 63 -0.26 16.60 -4.63
C SER A 63 1.24 16.91 -4.70
N SER A 64 1.70 17.35 -5.86
CA SER A 64 3.09 17.81 -6.05
C SER A 64 3.47 18.91 -5.08
N ALA A 65 2.52 19.77 -4.68
CA ALA A 65 2.71 20.79 -3.65
C ALA A 65 2.90 20.19 -2.25
N GLU A 66 2.09 19.21 -1.86
CA GLU A 66 2.23 18.51 -0.57
C GLU A 66 3.55 17.73 -0.48
N ILE A 67 3.99 17.12 -1.59
CA ILE A 67 5.30 16.45 -1.64
C ILE A 67 6.44 17.46 -1.48
N LYS A 68 6.41 18.60 -2.20
CA LYS A 68 7.41 19.65 -2.05
C LYS A 68 7.43 20.19 -0.62
N ALA A 69 6.27 20.39 0.02
CA ALA A 69 6.19 20.80 1.41
C ALA A 69 6.78 19.76 2.36
N HIS A 70 6.51 18.47 2.14
CA HIS A 70 7.12 17.37 2.90
C HIS A 70 8.64 17.34 2.74
N ALA A 71 9.13 17.39 1.50
CA ALA A 71 10.56 17.40 1.19
C ALA A 71 11.26 18.61 1.83
N THR A 72 10.67 19.81 1.72
CA THR A 72 11.19 21.01 2.38
C THR A 72 11.22 20.85 3.88
N ARG A 73 10.23 20.20 4.51
CA ARG A 73 10.22 20.03 5.96
C ARG A 73 11.30 19.07 6.45
N TYR A 74 11.48 17.92 5.77
CA TYR A 74 12.25 16.79 6.28
C TYR A 74 13.60 16.56 5.59
N SER A 75 13.89 17.22 4.46
CA SER A 75 15.16 17.07 3.73
C SER A 75 15.92 18.40 3.68
N GLN A 76 17.10 18.43 4.32
CA GLN A 76 18.02 19.56 4.21
C GLN A 76 18.55 19.72 2.78
N SER A 77 18.83 18.61 2.09
CA SER A 77 19.32 18.66 0.71
C SER A 77 18.29 19.31 -0.22
N PHE A 78 17.00 19.01 -0.04
CA PHE A 78 15.93 19.67 -0.79
C PHE A 78 15.84 21.16 -0.50
N LYS A 79 15.93 21.59 0.77
CA LYS A 79 15.92 23.01 1.15
C LYS A 79 17.04 23.81 0.46
N TYR A 80 18.23 23.22 0.36
CA TYR A 80 19.38 23.86 -0.27
C TYR A 80 19.49 23.58 -1.78
N GLY A 81 18.50 22.92 -2.40
CA GLY A 81 18.48 22.65 -3.83
C GLY A 81 19.60 21.71 -4.30
N THR A 82 20.04 20.77 -3.46
CA THR A 82 21.12 19.83 -3.74
C THR A 82 20.70 18.37 -3.54
N GLY A 83 21.43 17.45 -4.16
CA GLY A 83 21.29 16.02 -3.96
C GLY A 83 20.08 15.38 -4.65
N ILE A 84 19.75 14.16 -4.21
CA ILE A 84 18.89 13.20 -4.92
C ILE A 84 17.49 13.75 -5.23
N TRP A 85 16.94 14.64 -4.41
CA TRP A 85 15.63 15.24 -4.70
C TRP A 85 15.64 16.16 -5.92
N LYS A 86 16.78 16.80 -6.23
CA LYS A 86 16.94 17.62 -7.44
C LYS A 86 17.08 16.73 -8.67
N ASP A 87 17.88 15.68 -8.55
CA ASP A 87 18.22 14.82 -9.69
C ASP A 87 17.13 13.78 -9.99
N ASN A 88 16.37 13.36 -8.96
CA ASN A 88 15.41 12.25 -9.03
C ASN A 88 14.15 12.56 -8.19
N PHE A 89 13.49 13.68 -8.46
CA PHE A 89 12.32 14.13 -7.72
C PHE A 89 11.20 13.07 -7.70
N ASP A 90 10.84 12.51 -8.86
CA ASP A 90 9.73 11.57 -9.00
C ASP A 90 9.95 10.28 -8.20
N ALA A 91 11.16 9.73 -8.28
CA ALA A 91 11.53 8.53 -7.51
C ALA A 91 11.43 8.80 -5.99
N MET A 92 11.88 9.97 -5.55
CA MET A 92 11.79 10.37 -4.14
C MET A 92 10.35 10.62 -3.69
N ALA A 93 9.52 11.20 -4.55
CA ALA A 93 8.11 11.42 -4.29
C ALA A 93 7.35 10.10 -4.16
N LYS A 94 7.51 9.18 -5.12
CA LYS A 94 6.94 7.82 -5.11
C LYS A 94 7.34 7.05 -3.85
N LYS A 95 8.62 7.12 -3.48
CA LYS A 95 9.12 6.51 -2.25
C LYS A 95 8.48 7.13 -1.01
N THR A 96 8.26 8.44 -1.01
CA THR A 96 7.64 9.15 0.12
C THR A 96 6.20 8.71 0.34
N VAL A 97 5.35 8.75 -0.70
CA VAL A 97 3.95 8.29 -0.57
C VAL A 97 3.86 6.83 -0.17
N LEU A 98 4.72 5.96 -0.74
CA LEU A 98 4.76 4.55 -0.40
C LEU A 98 5.18 4.32 1.06
N LYS A 99 6.19 5.03 1.54
CA LYS A 99 6.62 4.89 2.94
C LYS A 99 5.54 5.35 3.91
N LEU A 100 4.88 6.46 3.61
CA LEU A 100 3.84 7.03 4.46
C LEU A 100 2.61 6.12 4.55
N ILE A 101 2.14 5.57 3.42
CA ILE A 101 0.97 4.68 3.45
C ILE A 101 1.26 3.39 4.22
N LEU A 102 2.45 2.82 4.04
CA LEU A 102 2.86 1.61 4.73
C LEU A 102 3.06 1.86 6.23
N SER A 103 3.74 2.95 6.61
CA SER A 103 3.95 3.28 8.03
C SER A 103 2.65 3.59 8.77
N LYS A 104 1.63 4.11 8.07
CA LYS A 104 0.36 4.51 8.69
C LYS A 104 -0.67 3.39 8.75
N TYR A 105 -0.74 2.56 7.71
CA TYR A 105 -1.87 1.63 7.53
C TYR A 105 -1.48 0.18 7.30
N ALA A 106 -0.23 -0.12 6.93
CA ALA A 106 0.17 -1.50 6.79
C ALA A 106 0.41 -2.12 8.18
N PRO A 107 0.04 -3.39 8.40
CA PRO A 107 0.41 -4.10 9.62
C PRO A 107 1.94 -4.17 9.71
N LEU A 108 2.50 -3.53 10.74
CA LEU A 108 3.95 -3.33 10.90
C LEU A 108 4.70 -4.62 11.24
N SER A 109 4.01 -5.71 11.63
CA SER A 109 4.65 -7.01 11.88
C SER A 109 3.64 -8.18 11.92
N ILE A 110 4.08 -9.34 11.43
CA ILE A 110 3.47 -10.65 11.72
C ILE A 110 3.43 -10.91 13.23
N ASP A 111 4.41 -10.37 13.97
CA ASP A 111 4.53 -10.55 15.43
C ASP A 111 3.49 -9.76 16.22
N MET A 112 2.90 -8.70 15.67
CA MET A 112 1.79 -8.01 16.32
C MET A 112 0.49 -8.83 16.22
N GLN A 113 0.29 -9.53 15.10
CA GLN A 113 -0.80 -10.49 14.93
C GLN A 113 -0.59 -11.71 15.83
N LYS A 114 0.62 -12.27 15.86
CA LYS A 114 0.97 -13.35 16.80
C LYS A 114 0.85 -12.91 18.26
N ALA A 115 1.19 -11.66 18.60
CA ALA A 115 1.05 -11.16 19.96
C ALA A 115 -0.42 -11.09 20.37
N ILE A 116 -1.34 -10.70 19.47
CA ILE A 116 -2.78 -10.75 19.73
C ILE A 116 -3.27 -12.20 19.85
N GLU A 117 -2.84 -13.10 18.96
CA GLU A 117 -3.19 -14.53 19.03
C GLU A 117 -2.66 -15.21 20.30
N VAL A 118 -1.45 -14.86 20.73
CA VAL A 118 -0.82 -15.36 21.96
C VAL A 118 -1.48 -14.77 23.20
N ASP A 119 -1.81 -13.47 23.19
CA ASP A 119 -2.53 -12.79 24.28
C ASP A 119 -3.97 -13.31 24.44
N GLN A 120 -4.60 -13.74 23.34
CA GLN A 120 -5.91 -14.40 23.35
C GLN A 120 -5.85 -15.91 23.64
N SER A 121 -4.66 -16.48 23.79
CA SER A 121 -4.49 -17.89 24.15
C SER A 121 -4.15 -18.01 25.64
N ASP A 122 -5.04 -18.61 26.42
CA ASP A 122 -4.61 -19.21 27.69
C ASP A 122 -3.54 -20.24 27.34
N GLY A 123 -2.45 -20.33 28.11
CA GLY A 123 -1.17 -21.01 27.80
C GLY A 123 -1.22 -22.49 27.36
N ASN A 124 -2.39 -23.04 27.06
CA ASN A 124 -2.66 -24.31 26.41
C ASN A 124 -3.41 -24.19 25.05
N LYS A 125 -3.40 -23.01 24.39
CA LYS A 125 -4.04 -22.75 23.07
C LYS A 125 -5.53 -23.13 23.00
N ASN A 126 -6.27 -22.92 24.08
CA ASN A 126 -7.73 -23.08 24.08
C ASN A 126 -8.34 -21.69 24.02
N TYR A 127 -9.15 -21.42 22.99
CA TYR A 127 -9.89 -20.17 22.87
C TYR A 127 -11.25 -20.35 23.55
N PRO A 128 -11.49 -19.71 24.72
CA PRO A 128 -12.74 -19.91 25.47
C PRO A 128 -13.97 -19.33 24.74
N ASP A 129 -13.77 -18.39 23.83
CA ASP A 129 -14.85 -17.64 23.16
C ASP A 129 -15.23 -18.16 21.76
N ILE A 130 -14.64 -19.27 21.31
CA ILE A 130 -15.03 -19.92 20.05
C ILE A 130 -15.98 -21.09 20.39
N PRO A 131 -17.26 -21.05 19.96
CA PRO A 131 -18.15 -22.19 20.10
C PRO A 131 -17.52 -23.42 19.43
N LYS A 132 -17.39 -24.52 20.17
CA LYS A 132 -16.80 -25.79 19.71
C LYS A 132 -17.72 -26.58 18.75
N GLU A 133 -18.46 -25.91 17.88
CA GLU A 133 -19.18 -26.57 16.80
C GLU A 133 -18.41 -26.39 15.50
N GLY A 134 -17.72 -27.48 15.13
CA GLY A 134 -16.75 -27.52 14.05
C GLY A 134 -17.36 -27.25 12.69
N LEU A 135 -16.73 -26.35 11.94
CA LEU A 135 -16.66 -26.54 10.49
C LEU A 135 -15.80 -27.78 10.23
N GLU A 136 -16.42 -28.85 9.73
CA GLU A 136 -15.70 -29.91 9.05
C GLU A 136 -15.08 -29.31 7.78
N VAL A 137 -13.76 -29.14 7.80
CA VAL A 137 -13.00 -28.80 6.60
C VAL A 137 -12.58 -30.12 5.97
N GLU A 138 -13.24 -30.53 4.89
CA GLU A 138 -12.78 -31.63 4.05
C GLU A 138 -11.40 -31.29 3.49
N VAL A 139 -10.41 -32.15 3.80
CA VAL A 139 -9.07 -32.06 3.24
C VAL A 139 -9.15 -32.50 1.78
N ILE A 140 -9.04 -31.56 0.85
CA ILE A 140 -8.88 -31.86 -0.57
C ILE A 140 -7.42 -32.23 -0.79
N GLU A 141 -7.12 -33.52 -0.98
CA GLU A 141 -5.78 -33.96 -1.37
C GLU A 141 -5.46 -33.44 -2.78
N ALA A 142 -4.36 -32.69 -2.90
CA ALA A 142 -3.86 -32.24 -4.20
C ALA A 142 -3.26 -33.43 -4.95
N GLU A 143 -3.83 -33.77 -6.12
CA GLU A 143 -3.27 -34.79 -7.00
C GLU A 143 -1.86 -34.39 -7.46
N GLU A 144 -0.87 -35.23 -7.13
CA GLU A 144 0.48 -35.14 -7.68
C GLU A 144 0.43 -35.37 -9.20
N THR A 145 0.56 -34.30 -9.98
CA THR A 145 0.84 -34.41 -11.41
C THR A 145 2.24 -35.01 -11.61
N LYS A 146 2.28 -36.33 -11.85
CA LYS A 146 3.47 -37.03 -12.37
C LYS A 146 3.85 -36.43 -13.72
N ASN A 147 4.86 -35.57 -13.74
CA ASN A 147 5.52 -35.19 -14.98
C ASN A 147 6.40 -36.34 -15.45
N LYS A 148 6.02 -36.92 -16.59
CA LYS A 148 6.74 -37.93 -17.32
C LYS A 148 7.48 -37.23 -18.47
N ALA A 149 8.80 -37.19 -18.39
CA ALA A 149 9.71 -37.04 -19.52
C ALA A 149 11.02 -37.74 -19.18
#